data_AF-A0A8T4YK00-F1
#
_entry.id   AF-A0A8T4YK00-F1
#
_cell.length_a   1.000
_cell.length_b   1.000
_cell.length_c   1.000
_cell.angle_alpha   90.00
_cell.angle_beta   90.00
_cell.angle_gamma   90.00
#
_symmetry.space_group_name_H-M   'P 1'
#
loop_
_entity.id
_entity.type
_entity.pdbx_description
1 polymer ?
#
loop_
_entity_poly.entity_id
_entity_poly.type
_entity_poly.pdbx_seq_one_letter_code
_entity_poly.pdbx_strand_id
1 'polypeptide(L)'
;MERKFDPPAPFVKAILVSEELKVSKLVDFHIDTGASASIILDKDLRYLKLDVATLRKAERNVGGIGGVIDTRVIEDANLMFRIDDGSLYKERLKMLVGRHNLMSLDAESRRLVLVMP
;
A
#
# COMPACT_ATOMS: atom_id res chain seq x y z
N MET A 1 -13.22 -19.28 -3.43
CA MET A 1 -12.87 -19.14 -4.86
C MET A 1 -12.03 -17.88 -4.99
N GLU A 2 -10.72 -18.01 -5.15
CA GLU A 2 -9.90 -16.87 -5.59
C GLU A 2 -10.38 -16.49 -7.00
N ARG A 3 -10.94 -15.29 -7.16
CA ARG A 3 -11.20 -14.74 -8.49
C ARG A 3 -9.82 -14.44 -9.12
N LYS A 4 -9.31 -15.38 -9.92
CA LYS A 4 -8.16 -15.11 -10.78
C LYS A 4 -8.64 -14.17 -11.87
N PHE A 5 -8.10 -12.96 -11.90
CA PHE A 5 -8.30 -12.04 -13.02
C PHE A 5 -7.70 -12.67 -14.29
N ASP A 6 -8.36 -12.51 -15.43
CA ASP A 6 -7.84 -12.90 -16.74
C ASP A 6 -7.89 -11.69 -17.69
N PRO A 7 -6.73 -11.12 -18.08
CA PRO A 7 -5.39 -11.50 -17.66
C PRO A 7 -5.15 -11.26 -16.15
N PRO A 8 -4.16 -11.91 -15.53
CA PRO A 8 -3.82 -11.66 -14.13
C PRO A 8 -3.51 -10.18 -13.92
N ALA A 9 -4.01 -9.64 -12.80
CA ALA A 9 -3.70 -8.29 -12.39
C ALA A 9 -2.17 -8.10 -12.33
N PRO A 10 -1.62 -7.02 -12.91
CA PRO A 10 -0.17 -6.83 -12.97
C PRO A 10 0.39 -6.39 -11.61
N PHE A 11 1.46 -7.06 -11.17
CA PHE A 11 2.17 -6.70 -9.93
C PHE A 11 3.66 -6.47 -10.21
N VAL A 12 4.27 -5.58 -9.42
CA VAL A 12 5.71 -5.35 -9.40
C VAL A 12 6.25 -5.47 -7.97
N LYS A 13 7.40 -6.13 -7.80
CA LYS A 13 8.07 -6.21 -6.49
C LYS A 13 8.98 -5.00 -6.30
N ALA A 14 8.87 -4.33 -5.17
CA ALA A 14 9.77 -3.24 -4.79
C ALA A 14 10.20 -3.37 -3.33
N ILE A 15 11.41 -2.91 -3.02
CA ILE A 15 11.83 -2.72 -1.64
C ILE A 15 11.33 -1.34 -1.20
N LEU A 16 10.38 -1.31 -0.27
CA LEU A 16 9.96 -0.09 0.39
C LEU A 16 10.98 0.25 1.49
N VAL A 17 11.59 1.41 1.38
CA VAL A 17 12.55 1.96 2.35
C VAL A 17 12.03 3.26 2.94
N SER A 18 12.07 3.38 4.26
CA SER A 18 11.88 4.61 5.02
C SER A 18 12.87 4.60 6.18
N GLU A 19 13.72 5.62 6.25
CA GLU A 19 14.74 5.73 7.30
C GLU A 19 14.08 6.16 8.61
N GLU A 20 13.15 7.11 8.56
CA GLU A 20 12.41 7.61 9.72
C GLU A 20 11.64 6.48 10.42
N LEU A 21 11.02 5.60 9.63
CA LEU A 21 10.22 4.48 10.14
C LEU A 21 11.03 3.19 10.32
N LYS A 22 12.33 3.20 9.98
CA LYS A 22 13.22 2.03 10.02
C LYS A 22 12.66 0.83 9.25
N VAL A 23 12.08 1.10 8.09
CA VAL A 23 11.51 0.08 7.19
C VAL A 23 12.47 -0.16 6.02
N SER A 24 12.74 -1.43 5.75
CA SER A 24 13.36 -1.90 4.51
C SER A 24 12.84 -3.31 4.23
N LYS A 25 11.78 -3.41 3.42
CA LYS A 25 11.10 -4.69 3.15
C LYS A 25 10.62 -4.80 1.71
N LEU A 26 10.65 -6.02 1.18
CA LEU A 26 10.05 -6.34 -0.11
C LEU A 26 8.52 -6.31 0.01
N VAL A 27 7.86 -5.59 -0.90
CA VAL A 27 6.40 -5.44 -1.01
C VAL A 27 6.00 -5.65 -2.47
N ASP A 28 4.85 -6.30 -2.68
CA ASP A 28 4.26 -6.49 -3.99
C ASP A 28 3.24 -5.36 -4.23
N PHE A 29 3.46 -4.56 -5.26
CA PHE A 29 2.57 -3.45 -5.63
C PHE A 29 1.73 -3.84 -6.83
N HIS A 30 0.41 -3.68 -6.72
CA HIS A 30 -0.51 -3.75 -7.85
C HIS A 30 -0.32 -2.53 -8.77
N ILE A 31 -0.14 -2.76 -10.07
CA ILE A 31 -0.05 -1.70 -11.07
C ILE A 31 -1.47 -1.29 -11.45
N ASP A 32 -1.99 -0.26 -10.79
CA ASP A 32 -3.33 0.28 -11.01
C ASP A 32 -3.26 1.65 -11.69
N THR A 33 -3.54 1.69 -13.00
CA THR A 33 -3.58 2.95 -13.77
C THR A 33 -4.80 3.83 -13.44
N GLY A 34 -5.81 3.29 -12.74
CA GLY A 34 -6.95 4.03 -12.24
C GLY A 34 -6.69 4.70 -10.89
N ALA A 35 -5.61 4.35 -10.19
CA ALA A 35 -5.22 4.96 -8.93
C ALA A 35 -4.41 6.25 -9.16
N SER A 36 -4.80 7.34 -8.50
CA SER A 36 -4.10 8.63 -8.61
C SER A 36 -2.80 8.71 -7.80
N ALA A 37 -2.54 7.72 -6.94
CA ALA A 37 -1.37 7.67 -6.07
C ALA A 37 -1.08 6.23 -5.63
N SER A 38 0.18 5.95 -5.32
CA SER A 38 0.58 4.69 -4.67
C SER A 38 0.15 4.69 -3.20
N ILE A 39 -0.37 3.55 -2.74
CA ILE A 39 -0.90 3.38 -1.40
C ILE A 39 -0.57 1.98 -0.87
N ILE A 40 -0.28 1.88 0.42
CA ILE A 40 -0.27 0.60 1.17
C ILE A 40 -1.49 0.51 2.07
N LEU A 41 -2.02 -0.70 2.26
CA LEU A 41 -3.30 -0.93 2.96
C LEU A 41 -3.12 -1.77 4.23
N ASP A 42 -4.22 -2.00 4.95
CA ASP A 42 -4.28 -2.66 6.27
C ASP A 42 -3.48 -3.98 6.37
N LYS A 43 -3.45 -4.78 5.30
CA LYS A 43 -2.68 -6.04 5.26
C LYS A 43 -1.17 -5.77 5.35
N ASP A 44 -0.68 -4.80 4.59
CA ASP A 44 0.74 -4.48 4.48
C ASP A 44 1.24 -3.82 5.75
N LEU A 45 0.41 -3.04 6.43
CA LEU A 45 0.78 -2.39 7.68
C LEU A 45 1.20 -3.38 8.77
N ARG A 46 0.49 -4.52 8.87
CA ARG A 46 0.89 -5.60 9.78
C ARG A 46 2.21 -6.23 9.38
N TYR A 47 2.40 -6.46 8.08
CA TYR A 47 3.65 -7.02 7.56
C TYR A 47 4.84 -6.08 7.76
N LEU A 48 4.66 -4.78 7.51
CA LEU A 48 5.66 -3.73 7.67
C LEU A 48 5.94 -3.38 9.13
N LYS A 49 5.04 -3.77 10.06
CA LYS A 49 5.09 -3.42 11.50
C LYS A 49 5.08 -1.91 11.73
N LEU A 50 4.29 -1.20 10.94
CA LEU A 50 4.16 0.26 11.03
C LEU A 50 3.15 0.64 12.11
N ASP A 51 3.54 1.55 13.00
CA ASP A 51 2.57 2.25 13.86
C ASP A 51 1.95 3.42 13.09
N VAL A 52 0.78 3.17 12.50
CA VAL A 52 0.07 4.18 11.71
C VAL A 52 -0.34 5.40 12.54
N ALA A 53 -0.48 5.25 13.88
CA ALA A 53 -0.88 6.36 14.73
C ALA A 53 0.19 7.46 14.79
N THR A 54 1.46 7.12 14.57
CA THR A 54 2.59 8.07 14.56
C THR A 54 2.75 8.77 13.22
N LEU A 55 2.07 8.29 12.16
CA LEU A 55 2.15 8.89 10.84
C LEU A 55 1.32 10.17 10.75
N ARG A 56 1.85 11.15 10.02
CA ARG A 56 1.13 12.39 9.71
C ARG A 56 -0.10 12.09 8.86
N LYS A 57 -1.19 12.83 9.09
CA LYS A 57 -2.36 12.80 8.20
C LYS A 57 -1.98 13.30 6.81
N ALA A 58 -2.46 12.59 5.79
CA ALA A 58 -2.37 13.08 4.43
C ALA A 58 -3.26 14.31 4.25
N GLU A 59 -2.95 15.15 3.25
CA GLU A 59 -3.74 16.34 2.93
C GLU A 59 -5.16 15.99 2.46
N ARG A 60 -5.33 14.80 1.89
CA ARG A 60 -6.61 14.29 1.38
C ARG A 60 -6.75 12.82 1.75
N ASN A 61 -7.99 12.43 2.02
CA ASN A 61 -8.35 11.03 2.15
C ASN A 61 -8.53 10.40 0.76
N VAL A 62 -8.17 9.13 0.64
CA VAL A 62 -8.41 8.34 -0.57
C VAL A 62 -9.83 7.78 -0.56
N GLY A 63 -10.49 7.88 -1.71
CA GLY A 63 -11.81 7.31 -1.96
C GLY A 63 -11.76 6.30 -3.11
N GLY A 64 -12.62 5.30 -3.03
CA GLY A 64 -12.84 4.32 -4.10
C GLY A 64 -14.28 3.83 -4.08
N ILE A 65 -14.55 2.74 -4.82
CA ILE A 65 -15.89 2.14 -4.92
C ILE A 65 -16.46 1.77 -3.53
N GLY A 66 -15.59 1.35 -2.60
CA GLY A 66 -15.95 1.01 -1.22
C GLY A 66 -16.12 2.19 -0.27
N GLY A 67 -16.03 3.43 -0.74
CA GLY A 67 -16.09 4.64 0.08
C GLY A 67 -14.74 5.28 0.35
N VAL A 68 -14.68 6.14 1.39
CA VAL A 68 -13.51 6.96 1.75
C VAL A 68 -12.84 6.41 3.01
N ILE A 69 -11.51 6.38 3.04
CA ILE A 69 -10.71 5.84 4.16
C ILE A 69 -9.80 6.90 4.80
N ASP A 70 -9.46 6.73 6.09
CA ASP A 70 -8.44 7.58 6.74
C ASP A 70 -7.10 7.34 6.05
N THR A 71 -6.44 8.42 5.65
CA THR A 71 -5.19 8.34 4.90
C THR A 71 -4.08 9.06 5.64
N ARG A 72 -2.98 8.35 5.86
CA ARG A 72 -1.72 8.88 6.39
C ARG A 72 -0.66 8.89 5.30
N VAL A 73 0.51 9.47 5.60
CA VAL A 73 1.61 9.58 4.64
C VAL A 73 2.95 9.19 5.27
N ILE A 74 3.77 8.49 4.49
CA ILE A 74 5.20 8.30 4.72
C ILE A 74 5.93 9.29 3.79
N GLU A 75 6.55 10.31 4.36
CA GLU A 75 7.12 11.45 3.62
C GLU A 75 8.49 11.12 2.98
N ASP A 76 9.23 10.16 3.54
CA ASP A 76 10.57 9.77 3.13
C ASP A 76 10.62 8.43 2.36
N ALA A 77 9.48 7.97 1.83
CA ALA A 77 9.41 6.67 1.18
C ALA A 77 10.26 6.63 -0.10
N ASN A 78 11.01 5.54 -0.23
CA ASN A 78 11.74 5.18 -1.45
C ASN A 78 11.34 3.77 -1.86
N LEU A 79 10.96 3.61 -3.13
CA LEU A 79 10.78 2.30 -3.74
C LEU A 79 12.02 1.96 -4.55
N MET A 80 12.62 0.81 -4.24
CA MET A 80 13.76 0.29 -5.00
C MET A 80 13.30 -0.88 -5.84
N PHE A 81 13.49 -0.76 -7.16
CA PHE A 81 13.15 -1.77 -8.15
C PHE A 81 14.43 -2.38 -8.70
N ARG A 82 14.44 -3.70 -8.91
CA ARG A 82 15.50 -4.33 -9.70
C ARG A 82 15.18 -4.15 -11.17
N ILE A 83 16.13 -3.63 -11.94
CA ILE A 83 16.00 -3.47 -13.40
C ILE A 83 16.78 -4.56 -14.13
N ASP A 84 16.64 -4.63 -15.45
CA ASP A 84 17.12 -5.75 -16.28
C ASP A 84 18.64 -5.99 -16.19
N ASP A 85 19.43 -4.94 -16.00
CA ASP A 85 20.89 -5.04 -15.83
C ASP A 85 21.32 -5.53 -14.43
N GLY A 86 20.35 -5.83 -13.56
CA GLY A 86 20.55 -6.29 -12.18
C GLY A 86 20.77 -5.18 -11.16
N SER A 87 20.89 -3.92 -11.58
CA SER A 87 21.02 -2.77 -10.69
C SER A 87 19.68 -2.39 -10.04
N LEU A 88 19.73 -1.44 -9.10
CA LEU A 88 18.55 -0.95 -8.39
C LEU A 88 18.21 0.47 -8.86
N TYR A 89 17.00 0.63 -9.41
CA TYR A 89 16.39 1.93 -9.65
C TYR A 89 15.68 2.38 -8.38
N LYS A 90 15.90 3.63 -7.95
CA LYS A 90 15.33 4.22 -6.74
C LYS A 90 14.36 5.32 -7.11
N GLU A 91 13.10 5.13 -6.78
CA GLU A 91 12.04 6.12 -6.93
C GLU A 91 11.67 6.70 -5.56
N ARG A 92 11.79 8.02 -5.40
CA ARG A 92 11.38 8.71 -4.18
C ARG A 92 9.96 9.25 -4.35
N LEU A 93 9.06 8.91 -3.44
CA LEU A 93 7.69 9.41 -3.46
C LEU A 93 7.11 9.55 -2.05
N LYS A 94 5.98 10.27 -1.94
CA LYS A 94 5.16 10.25 -0.73
C LYS A 94 4.24 9.04 -0.78
N MET A 95 4.49 8.04 0.07
CA MET A 95 3.66 6.83 0.08
C MET A 95 2.42 7.07 0.95
N LEU A 96 1.24 6.87 0.37
CA LEU A 96 -0.01 6.93 1.14
C LEU A 96 -0.19 5.65 1.94
N VAL A 97 -0.83 5.80 3.09
CA VAL A 97 -1.17 4.70 4.00
C VAL A 97 -2.66 4.76 4.28
N GLY A 98 -3.41 3.82 3.71
CA GLY A 98 -4.85 3.72 3.90
C GLY A 98 -5.21 2.85 5.09
N ARG A 99 -6.17 3.29 5.90
CA ARG A 99 -6.73 2.49 7.00
C ARG A 99 -8.24 2.47 6.96
N HIS A 100 -8.80 1.27 6.89
CA HIS A 100 -10.25 1.08 6.96
C HIS A 100 -10.73 1.11 8.42
N ASN A 101 -11.92 1.67 8.64
CA ASN A 101 -12.62 1.49 9.91
C ASN A 101 -13.23 0.08 9.97
N LEU A 102 -12.45 -0.90 10.41
CA LEU A 102 -12.89 -2.30 10.45
C LEU A 102 -14.14 -2.51 11.33
N MET A 103 -14.37 -1.64 12.32
CA MET A 103 -15.52 -1.74 13.24
C MET A 103 -16.85 -1.41 12.57
N SER A 104 -16.83 -0.60 11.51
CA SER A 104 -18.04 -0.25 10.74
C SER A 104 -18.33 -1.23 9.59
N LEU A 105 -17.46 -2.22 9.36
CA LEU A 105 -17.63 -3.22 8.31
C LEU A 105 -18.31 -4.47 8.85
N ASP A 106 -19.16 -5.08 8.02
CA ASP A 106 -19.65 -6.44 8.24
C ASP A 106 -18.48 -7.46 8.17
N ALA A 107 -18.75 -8.70 8.58
CA ALA A 107 -17.73 -9.74 8.68
C ALA A 107 -17.08 -10.12 7.33
N GLU A 108 -17.85 -10.08 6.24
CA GLU A 108 -17.36 -10.41 4.90
C GLU A 108 -16.46 -9.29 4.36
N SER A 109 -16.94 -8.05 4.41
CA SER A 109 -16.21 -6.85 4.03
C SER A 109 -14.90 -6.71 4.81
N ARG A 110 -14.94 -6.96 6.13
CA ARG A 110 -13.74 -6.97 6.98
C ARG A 110 -12.75 -8.05 6.52
N ARG A 111 -13.22 -9.25 6.19
CA ARG A 111 -12.35 -10.32 5.68
C ARG A 111 -11.69 -9.89 4.37
N LEU A 112 -12.47 -9.33 3.44
CA LEU A 112 -12.00 -8.93 2.11
C LEU A 112 -10.89 -7.88 2.18
N VAL A 113 -11.10 -6.79 2.93
CA VAL A 113 -10.09 -5.72 3.10
C VAL A 113 -8.75 -6.24 3.63
N LEU A 114 -8.77 -7.26 4.48
CA LEU A 114 -7.55 -7.83 5.07
C LEU A 114 -6.79 -8.79 4.14
N VAL A 115 -7.41 -9.21 3.03
CA VAL A 115 -6.83 -10.18 2.07
C VAL A 115 -6.75 -9.67 0.63
N MET A 116 -7.37 -8.53 0.32
CA MET A 116 -6.65 -7.39 -0.28
C MET A 116 -5.30 -7.73 -0.90
N PRO A 117 -5.17 -8.24 -2.15
CA PRO A 117 -3.86 -8.31 -2.77
C PRO A 117 -3.18 -6.95 -2.74
#